data_AF-A0A3S1CVI0-F1
#
_entry.id   AF-A0A3S1CVI0-F1
#
_cell.length_a   1.000
_cell.length_b   1.000
_cell.length_c   1.000
_cell.angle_alpha   90.00
_cell.angle_beta   90.00
_cell.angle_gamma   90.00
#
_symmetry.space_group_name_H-M   'P 1'
#
loop_
_entity.id
_entity.type
_entity.pdbx_description
1 polymer ?
#
loop_
_entity_poly.entity_id
_entity_poly.type
_entity_poly.pdbx_seq_one_letter_code
_entity_poly.pdbx_strand_id
1 'polypeptide(L)'
;MYKNIKKCKINDKEVINEESNEELLAAREEIEFLHQLIETQNSHIYNLENQLLEVNQELEVINDELAKTLMAGVSFDEAKAIAKTMLNSSECTSELVEKLLNIIYGVSEEPQELKEKVKFNIKMSQVNNQLTNKIITQSRELKNSSTQIRSQYQELGCRFITFKAHLNKIQEHLNNSNKSSV
;
A
#
# COMPACT_ATOMS: atom_id res chain seq x y z
N MET A 1 75.85 -35.41 -25.41
CA MET A 1 74.79 -35.46 -24.38
C MET A 1 73.88 -34.25 -24.58
N TYR A 2 72.76 -34.41 -25.28
CA TYR A 2 71.78 -33.32 -25.47
C TYR A 2 70.62 -33.51 -24.49
N LYS A 3 70.34 -32.47 -23.70
CA LYS A 3 69.24 -32.42 -22.73
C LYS A 3 67.90 -32.34 -23.46
N ASN A 4 67.03 -33.32 -23.21
CA ASN A 4 65.62 -33.29 -23.59
C ASN A 4 64.85 -32.38 -22.62
N ILE A 5 64.37 -31.23 -23.10
CA ILE A 5 63.42 -30.39 -22.36
C ILE A 5 62.02 -30.72 -22.89
N LYS A 6 61.26 -31.47 -22.08
CA LYS A 6 59.87 -31.81 -22.31
C LYS A 6 59.04 -30.54 -22.14
N LYS A 7 58.56 -29.96 -23.25
CA LYS A 7 57.60 -28.85 -23.22
C LYS A 7 56.25 -29.39 -22.72
N CYS A 8 55.87 -29.04 -21.49
CA CYS A 8 54.48 -29.10 -21.05
C CYS A 8 53.69 -28.07 -21.85
N LYS A 9 52.77 -28.54 -22.70
CA LYS A 9 51.66 -27.72 -23.21
C LYS A 9 50.55 -27.79 -22.18
N ILE A 10 50.32 -26.70 -21.46
CA ILE A 10 49.08 -26.50 -20.72
C ILE A 10 48.10 -25.90 -21.74
N ASN A 11 46.97 -26.57 -21.94
CA ASN A 11 45.90 -26.09 -22.82
C ASN A 11 45.08 -25.04 -22.05
N ASP A 12 45.35 -23.75 -22.29
CA ASP A 12 44.59 -22.63 -21.70
C ASP A 12 43.15 -22.47 -22.26
N LYS A 13 42.65 -23.46 -23.01
CA LYS A 13 41.32 -23.39 -23.66
C LYS A 13 40.18 -23.97 -22.83
N GLU A 14 40.46 -24.73 -21.77
CA GLU A 14 39.40 -25.33 -20.94
C GLU A 14 38.87 -24.35 -19.87
N VAL A 15 39.70 -23.45 -19.34
CA VAL A 15 39.33 -22.57 -18.20
C VAL A 15 38.40 -21.42 -18.61
N ILE A 16 38.51 -20.91 -19.85
CA ILE A 16 37.73 -19.74 -20.33
C ILE A 16 36.25 -20.11 -20.58
N ASN A 17 35.93 -21.38 -20.77
CA ASN A 17 34.59 -21.83 -21.11
C ASN A 17 33.69 -22.08 -19.87
N GLU A 18 34.29 -22.27 -18.70
CA GLU A 18 33.57 -22.49 -17.44
C GLU A 18 33.13 -21.17 -16.78
N GLU A 19 34.00 -20.16 -16.77
CA GLU A 19 33.74 -18.83 -16.18
C GLU A 19 32.60 -18.09 -16.92
N SER A 20 32.58 -18.16 -18.25
CA SER A 20 31.49 -17.61 -19.08
C SER A 20 30.14 -18.32 -18.87
N ASN A 21 30.15 -19.53 -18.34
CA ASN A 21 28.94 -20.33 -18.13
C ASN A 21 28.34 -20.07 -16.75
N GLU A 22 29.16 -19.82 -15.73
CA GLU A 22 28.72 -19.38 -14.40
C GLU A 22 28.07 -18.00 -14.42
N GLU A 23 28.65 -17.02 -15.13
CA GLU A 23 28.06 -15.68 -15.27
C GLU A 23 26.70 -15.74 -15.98
N LEU A 24 26.57 -16.59 -16.99
CA LEU A 24 25.31 -16.79 -17.71
C LEU A 24 24.26 -17.49 -16.84
N LEU A 25 24.69 -18.43 -15.98
CA LEU A 25 23.81 -19.08 -15.02
C LEU A 25 23.29 -18.08 -13.96
N ALA A 26 24.19 -17.27 -13.40
CA ALA A 26 23.85 -16.24 -12.43
C ALA A 26 22.89 -15.19 -13.02
N ALA A 27 23.14 -14.75 -14.25
CA ALA A 27 22.23 -13.84 -14.95
C ALA A 27 20.84 -14.46 -15.18
N ARG A 28 20.78 -15.77 -15.47
CA ARG A 28 19.51 -16.48 -15.63
C ARG A 28 18.74 -16.57 -14.32
N GLU A 29 19.41 -16.89 -13.22
CA GLU A 29 18.81 -16.92 -11.88
C GLU A 29 18.30 -15.53 -11.47
N GLU A 30 19.04 -14.47 -11.77
CA GLU A 30 18.62 -13.09 -11.50
C GLU A 30 17.39 -12.69 -12.33
N ILE A 31 17.35 -13.05 -13.62
CA ILE A 31 16.18 -12.83 -14.48
C ILE A 31 14.96 -13.58 -13.94
N GLU A 32 15.12 -14.83 -13.51
CA GLU A 32 14.04 -15.65 -12.98
C GLU A 32 13.51 -15.09 -11.66
N PHE A 33 14.40 -14.64 -10.77
CA PHE A 33 14.03 -13.94 -9.55
C PHE A 33 13.25 -12.64 -9.83
N LEU A 34 13.73 -11.82 -10.77
CA LEU A 34 13.04 -10.59 -11.17
C LEU A 34 11.66 -10.86 -11.78
N HIS A 35 11.54 -11.94 -12.56
CA HIS A 35 10.26 -12.35 -13.14
C HIS A 35 9.24 -12.69 -12.04
N GLN A 36 9.64 -13.53 -11.07
CA GLN A 36 8.79 -13.89 -9.94
C GLN A 36 8.41 -12.67 -9.10
N LEU A 37 9.33 -11.72 -8.93
CA LEU A 37 9.06 -10.47 -8.24
C LEU A 37 8.00 -9.63 -8.97
N ILE A 38 8.11 -9.51 -10.29
CA ILE A 38 7.12 -8.80 -11.13
C ILE A 38 5.76 -9.47 -11.04
N GLU A 39 5.68 -10.79 -11.14
CA GLU A 39 4.41 -11.53 -11.02
C GLU A 39 3.74 -11.32 -9.65
N THR A 40 4.55 -11.34 -8.59
CA THR A 40 4.07 -11.09 -7.23
C THR A 40 3.55 -9.65 -7.09
N GLN A 41 4.27 -8.67 -7.63
CA GLN A 41 3.86 -7.28 -7.61
C GLN A 41 2.59 -7.03 -8.42
N ASN A 42 2.48 -7.62 -9.62
CA ASN A 42 1.29 -7.52 -10.45
C ASN A 42 0.07 -8.11 -9.73
N SER A 43 0.23 -9.26 -9.08
CA SER A 43 -0.84 -9.88 -8.28
C SER A 43 -1.26 -8.99 -7.11
N HIS A 44 -0.30 -8.32 -6.47
CA HIS A 44 -0.58 -7.38 -5.39
C HIS A 44 -1.33 -6.13 -5.87
N ILE A 45 -0.92 -5.56 -7.01
CA ILE A 45 -1.58 -4.41 -7.64
C ILE A 45 -3.03 -4.77 -7.99
N TYR A 46 -3.24 -5.90 -8.65
CA TYR A 46 -4.58 -6.38 -9.01
C TYR A 46 -5.50 -6.53 -7.79
N ASN A 47 -4.96 -7.05 -6.67
CA ASN A 47 -5.71 -7.16 -5.43
C ASN A 47 -6.11 -5.78 -4.86
N LEU A 48 -5.17 -4.82 -4.84
CA LEU A 48 -5.45 -3.47 -4.38
C LEU A 48 -6.47 -2.75 -5.25
N GLU A 49 -6.43 -2.94 -6.58
CA GLU A 49 -7.41 -2.39 -7.51
C GLU A 49 -8.82 -2.93 -7.22
N ASN A 50 -8.95 -4.23 -6.94
CA ASN A 50 -10.23 -4.83 -6.56
C ASN A 50 -10.76 -4.29 -5.23
N GLN A 51 -9.91 -4.18 -4.20
CA GLN A 51 -10.32 -3.58 -2.92
C GLN A 51 -10.78 -2.14 -3.09
N LEU A 52 -10.09 -1.36 -3.93
CA LEU A 52 -10.47 0.02 -4.21
C LEU A 52 -11.82 0.10 -4.94
N LEU A 53 -12.09 -0.83 -5.85
CA LEU A 53 -13.39 -0.94 -6.53
C LEU A 53 -14.51 -1.27 -5.54
N GLU A 54 -14.31 -2.25 -4.65
CA GLU A 54 -15.28 -2.62 -3.61
C GLU A 54 -15.62 -1.43 -2.70
N VAL A 55 -14.59 -0.75 -2.18
CA VAL A 55 -14.78 0.42 -1.31
C VAL A 55 -15.51 1.56 -2.04
N ASN A 56 -15.22 1.78 -3.33
CA ASN A 56 -15.93 2.79 -4.12
C ASN A 56 -17.41 2.46 -4.28
N GLN A 57 -17.76 1.19 -4.51
CA GLN A 57 -19.15 0.76 -4.61
C GLN A 57 -19.89 0.91 -3.28
N GLU A 58 -19.26 0.53 -2.16
CA GLU A 58 -19.84 0.74 -0.83
C GLU A 58 -20.10 2.23 -0.54
N LEU A 59 -19.15 3.10 -0.91
CA LEU A 59 -19.28 4.54 -0.73
C LEU A 59 -20.44 5.12 -1.55
N GLU A 60 -20.63 4.65 -2.79
CA GLU A 60 -21.73 5.06 -3.66
C GLU A 60 -23.08 4.69 -3.03
N VAL A 61 -23.21 3.46 -2.53
CA VAL A 61 -24.43 2.99 -1.83
C VAL A 61 -24.73 3.83 -0.59
N ILE A 62 -23.73 4.08 0.27
CA ILE A 62 -23.89 4.87 1.49
C ILE A 62 -24.28 6.31 1.16
N ASN A 63 -23.67 6.89 0.13
CA ASN A 63 -23.98 8.25 -0.29
C ASN A 63 -25.42 8.36 -0.83
N ASP A 64 -25.88 7.36 -1.59
CA ASP A 64 -27.26 7.27 -2.05
C ASP A 64 -28.26 7.11 -0.89
N GLU A 65 -27.94 6.28 0.10
CA GLU A 65 -28.75 6.14 1.32
C GLU A 65 -28.80 7.45 2.09
N LEU A 66 -27.65 8.12 2.29
CA LEU A 66 -27.59 9.40 2.98
C LEU A 66 -28.41 10.47 2.25
N ALA A 67 -28.31 10.54 0.92
CA ALA A 67 -29.11 11.46 0.11
C ALA A 67 -30.61 11.18 0.26
N LYS A 68 -31.04 9.91 0.23
CA LYS A 68 -32.44 9.52 0.46
C LYS A 68 -32.90 9.90 1.86
N THR A 69 -32.10 9.65 2.89
CA THR A 69 -32.43 10.02 4.28
C THR A 69 -32.56 11.52 4.45
N LEU A 70 -31.64 12.31 3.87
CA LEU A 70 -31.69 13.77 3.92
C LEU A 70 -32.90 14.33 3.15
N MET A 71 -33.27 13.72 2.02
CA MET A 71 -34.45 14.11 1.24
C MET A 71 -35.77 13.67 1.89
N ALA A 72 -35.75 12.64 2.74
CA ALA A 72 -36.91 12.17 3.49
C ALA A 72 -37.18 13.00 4.76
N GLY A 73 -36.17 13.72 5.28
CA GLY A 73 -36.32 14.63 6.41
C GLY A 73 -37.03 15.93 6.03
N VAL A 74 -37.68 16.57 7.02
CA VAL A 74 -38.24 17.91 6.83
C VAL A 74 -37.13 18.95 6.74
N SER A 75 -37.32 19.95 5.88
CA SER A 75 -36.38 21.07 5.75
C SER A 75 -36.20 21.80 7.09
N PHE A 76 -35.07 22.49 7.30
CA PHE A 76 -34.84 23.26 8.52
C PHE A 76 -35.96 24.29 8.79
N ASP A 77 -36.50 24.90 7.74
CA ASP A 77 -37.58 25.88 7.87
C ASP A 77 -38.91 25.22 8.25
N GLU A 78 -39.22 24.03 7.73
CA GLU A 78 -40.36 23.22 8.19
C GLU A 78 -40.17 22.76 9.63
N ALA A 79 -39.01 22.20 9.96
CA ALA A 79 -38.67 21.79 11.32
C ALA A 79 -38.83 22.95 12.31
N LYS A 80 -38.38 24.15 11.93
CA LYS A 80 -38.51 25.37 12.73
C LYS A 80 -39.95 25.85 12.85
N ALA A 81 -40.75 25.72 11.79
CA ALA A 81 -42.18 26.04 11.83
C ALA A 81 -42.93 25.08 12.76
N ILE A 82 -42.64 23.77 12.66
CA ILE A 82 -43.20 22.72 13.52
C ILE A 82 -42.77 22.91 14.98
N ALA A 83 -41.51 23.25 15.23
CA ALA A 83 -41.03 23.57 16.58
C ALA A 83 -41.77 24.76 17.20
N LYS A 84 -42.03 25.81 16.41
CA LYS A 84 -42.78 26.99 16.87
C LYS A 84 -44.24 26.67 17.18
N THR A 85 -44.91 25.85 16.36
CA THR A 85 -46.29 25.44 16.65
C THR A 85 -46.36 24.55 17.88
N MET A 86 -45.38 23.66 18.05
CA MET A 86 -45.23 22.80 19.22
C MET A 86 -44.94 23.57 20.51
N LEU A 87 -44.04 24.55 20.49
CA LEU A 87 -43.70 25.39 21.66
C LEU A 87 -44.88 26.24 22.16
N ASN A 88 -45.88 26.49 21.33
CA ASN A 88 -47.10 27.19 21.71
C ASN A 88 -48.19 26.26 22.28
N SER A 89 -47.96 24.94 22.31
CA SER A 89 -48.87 23.96 22.90
C SER A 89 -48.64 23.82 24.41
N SER A 90 -49.67 23.42 25.16
CA SER A 90 -49.59 23.22 26.62
C SER A 90 -48.90 21.91 27.03
N GLU A 91 -48.23 21.21 26.11
CA GLU A 91 -47.57 19.92 26.37
C GLU A 91 -46.24 20.11 27.12
N CYS A 92 -45.84 19.06 27.83
CA CYS A 92 -44.60 19.07 28.61
C CYS A 92 -43.38 19.19 27.68
N THR A 93 -42.42 20.06 28.00
CA THR A 93 -41.27 20.39 27.15
C THR A 93 -40.42 19.20 26.72
N SER A 94 -40.39 18.11 27.51
CA SER A 94 -39.66 16.89 27.14
C SER A 94 -40.33 16.10 26.01
N GLU A 95 -41.67 15.98 26.02
CA GLU A 95 -42.44 15.28 24.99
C GLU A 95 -42.43 16.05 23.67
N LEU A 96 -42.43 17.39 23.73
CA LEU A 96 -42.34 18.25 22.55
C LEU A 96 -40.99 18.13 21.84
N VAL A 97 -39.89 18.09 22.60
CA VAL A 97 -38.55 17.90 22.02
C VAL A 97 -38.43 16.53 21.37
N GLU A 98 -39.02 15.50 21.98
CA GLU A 98 -39.05 14.14 21.45
C GLU A 98 -39.85 14.05 20.14
N LYS A 99 -41.08 14.59 20.11
CA LYS A 99 -41.90 14.65 18.89
C LYS A 99 -41.19 15.43 17.78
N LEU A 100 -40.51 16.52 18.12
CA LEU A 100 -39.78 17.32 17.14
C LEU A 100 -38.59 16.57 16.55
N LEU A 101 -37.81 15.85 17.37
CA LEU A 101 -36.69 15.03 16.91
C LEU A 101 -37.17 13.89 16.00
N ASN A 102 -38.26 13.21 16.38
CA ASN A 102 -38.86 12.15 15.55
C ASN A 102 -39.33 12.68 14.19
N ILE A 103 -39.90 13.89 14.15
CA ILE A 103 -40.31 14.55 12.91
C ILE A 103 -39.10 14.97 12.05
N ILE A 104 -38.07 15.59 12.66
CA ILE A 104 -36.88 16.08 11.93
C ILE A 104 -36.09 14.93 11.32
N TYR A 105 -35.92 13.85 12.05
CA TYR A 105 -35.11 12.70 11.62
C TYR A 105 -35.93 11.59 10.97
N GLY A 106 -37.28 11.71 10.91
CA GLY A 106 -38.16 10.67 10.40
C GLY A 106 -38.12 9.37 11.21
N VAL A 107 -37.68 9.44 12.47
CA VAL A 107 -37.45 8.28 13.33
C VAL A 107 -38.71 8.02 14.15
N SER A 108 -39.32 6.85 13.96
CA SER A 108 -40.46 6.36 14.75
C SER A 108 -39.98 5.37 15.84
N GLU A 109 -38.92 5.72 16.58
CA GLU A 109 -38.38 4.85 17.64
C GLU A 109 -38.71 5.40 19.02
N GLU A 110 -38.95 4.49 19.97
CA GLU A 110 -39.22 4.84 21.37
C GLU A 110 -37.96 5.39 22.07
N PRO A 111 -38.12 6.32 23.02
CA PRO A 111 -37.01 7.09 23.62
C PRO A 111 -35.96 6.24 24.37
N GLN A 112 -36.29 4.99 24.68
CA GLN A 112 -35.38 4.00 25.26
C GLN A 112 -34.32 3.54 24.25
N GLU A 113 -34.70 3.34 22.98
CA GLU A 113 -33.84 2.81 21.92
C GLU A 113 -32.80 3.85 21.46
N LEU A 114 -33.20 5.12 21.41
CA LEU A 114 -32.30 6.25 21.13
C LEU A 114 -31.19 6.41 22.18
N LYS A 115 -31.53 6.25 23.48
CA LYS A 115 -30.54 6.29 24.56
C LYS A 115 -29.54 5.14 24.47
N GLU A 116 -29.99 3.94 24.14
CA GLU A 116 -29.15 2.76 23.93
C GLU A 116 -28.20 2.97 22.74
N LYS A 117 -28.72 3.47 21.60
CA LYS A 117 -27.92 3.78 20.39
C LYS A 117 -26.85 4.84 20.62
N VAL A 118 -27.15 5.91 21.36
CA VAL A 118 -26.15 6.93 21.72
C VAL A 118 -25.04 6.34 22.60
N LYS A 119 -25.40 5.50 23.57
CA LYS A 119 -24.44 4.82 24.45
C LYS A 119 -23.55 3.85 23.67
N PHE A 120 -24.13 3.13 22.71
CA PHE A 120 -23.41 2.25 21.80
C PHE A 120 -22.42 3.03 20.94
N ASN A 121 -22.85 4.15 20.33
CA ASN A 121 -21.98 5.01 19.51
C ASN A 121 -20.79 5.59 20.29
N ILE A 122 -20.99 6.00 21.55
CA ILE A 122 -19.89 6.49 22.39
C ILE A 122 -18.86 5.38 22.62
N LYS A 123 -19.29 4.15 22.94
CA LYS A 123 -18.39 2.99 23.06
C LYS A 123 -17.67 2.68 21.74
N MET A 124 -18.39 2.73 20.62
CA MET A 124 -17.82 2.47 19.30
C MET A 124 -16.75 3.50 18.92
N SER A 125 -16.98 4.79 19.23
CA SER A 125 -15.98 5.85 19.02
C SER A 125 -14.69 5.64 19.80
N GLN A 126 -14.78 5.03 20.99
CA GLN A 126 -13.64 4.72 21.84
C GLN A 126 -12.82 3.54 21.29
N VAL A 127 -13.50 2.52 20.77
CA VAL A 127 -12.88 1.38 20.06
C VAL A 127 -12.22 1.85 18.75
N ASN A 128 -12.90 2.73 18.01
CA ASN A 128 -12.37 3.29 16.76
C ASN A 128 -11.10 4.10 17.01
N ASN A 129 -11.03 4.90 18.08
CA ASN A 129 -9.81 5.64 18.42
C ASN A 129 -8.62 4.71 18.74
N GLN A 130 -8.86 3.56 19.38
CA GLN A 130 -7.80 2.57 19.61
C GLN A 130 -7.33 1.93 18.29
N LEU A 131 -8.27 1.61 17.40
CA LEU A 131 -7.97 1.09 16.07
C LEU A 131 -7.20 2.10 15.21
N THR A 132 -7.62 3.36 15.20
CA THR A 132 -6.94 4.46 14.50
C THR A 132 -5.51 4.64 15.00
N ASN A 133 -5.28 4.63 16.31
CA ASN A 133 -3.93 4.73 16.88
C ASN A 133 -3.04 3.54 16.50
N LYS A 134 -3.61 2.34 16.43
CA LYS A 134 -2.89 1.14 15.97
C LYS A 134 -2.51 1.26 14.50
N ILE A 135 -3.43 1.71 13.63
CA ILE A 135 -3.17 1.95 12.21
C ILE A 135 -2.09 3.02 12.02
N ILE A 136 -2.15 4.14 12.76
CA ILE A 136 -1.14 5.20 12.71
C ILE A 136 0.25 4.65 13.08
N THR A 137 0.32 3.78 14.10
CA THR A 137 1.58 3.19 14.56
C THR A 137 2.16 2.26 13.50
N GLN A 138 1.34 1.35 12.95
CA GLN A 138 1.75 0.44 11.87
C GLN A 138 2.18 1.20 10.60
N SER A 139 1.48 2.28 10.24
CA SER A 139 1.84 3.14 9.11
C SER A 139 3.22 3.80 9.31
N ARG A 140 3.51 4.24 10.54
CA ARG A 140 4.82 4.82 10.87
C ARG A 140 5.95 3.79 10.78
N GLU A 141 5.72 2.58 11.27
CA GLU A 141 6.68 1.47 11.14
C GLU A 141 6.95 1.13 9.67
N LEU A 142 5.89 1.00 8.86
CA LEU A 142 6.01 0.71 7.43
C LEU A 142 6.82 1.78 6.69
N LYS A 143 6.59 3.07 7.01
CA LYS A 143 7.35 4.19 6.45
C LYS A 143 8.84 4.12 6.79
N ASN A 144 9.16 3.76 8.03
CA ASN A 144 10.55 3.60 8.46
C ASN A 144 11.23 2.45 7.71
N SER A 145 10.58 1.29 7.63
CA SER A 145 11.08 0.14 6.86
C SER A 145 11.27 0.46 5.39
N SER A 146 10.32 1.16 4.77
CA SER A 146 10.43 1.62 3.38
C SER A 146 11.63 2.54 3.16
N THR A 147 11.86 3.47 4.10
CA THR A 147 13.01 4.38 4.04
C THR A 147 14.33 3.62 4.15
N GLN A 148 14.41 2.63 5.04
CA GLN A 148 15.58 1.77 5.21
C GLN A 148 15.87 0.95 3.94
N ILE A 149 14.85 0.32 3.36
CA ILE A 149 15.00 -0.43 2.10
C ILE A 149 15.50 0.50 0.98
N ARG A 150 14.96 1.73 0.90
CA ARG A 150 15.42 2.71 -0.08
C ARG A 150 16.91 3.03 0.08
N SER A 151 17.40 3.21 1.31
CA SER A 151 18.83 3.44 1.53
C SER A 151 19.69 2.25 1.15
N GLN A 152 19.24 1.02 1.45
CA GLN A 152 19.94 -0.20 1.05
C GLN A 152 20.01 -0.34 -0.48
N TYR A 153 18.92 -0.03 -1.17
CA TYR A 153 18.86 -0.05 -2.63
C TYR A 153 19.82 0.98 -3.25
N GLN A 154 19.87 2.19 -2.69
CA GLN A 154 20.83 3.21 -3.11
C GLN A 154 22.28 2.76 -2.92
N GLU A 155 22.60 2.16 -1.77
CA GLU A 155 23.93 1.61 -1.51
C GLU A 155 24.29 0.51 -2.52
N LEU A 156 23.35 -0.41 -2.79
CA LEU A 156 23.55 -1.47 -3.77
C LEU A 156 23.77 -0.90 -5.17
N GLY A 157 23.01 0.12 -5.56
CA GLY A 157 23.20 0.83 -6.82
C GLY A 157 24.60 1.45 -6.95
N CYS A 158 25.12 2.07 -5.88
CA CYS A 158 26.48 2.59 -5.85
C CYS A 158 27.53 1.47 -6.00
N ARG A 159 27.33 0.33 -5.32
CA ARG A 159 28.21 -0.84 -5.45
C ARG A 159 28.20 -1.39 -6.88
N PHE A 160 27.02 -1.47 -7.50
CA PHE A 160 26.86 -1.91 -8.88
C PHE A 160 27.59 -0.99 -9.88
N ILE A 161 27.46 0.33 -9.74
CA ILE A 161 28.20 1.29 -10.57
C ILE A 161 29.72 1.10 -10.41
N THR A 162 30.18 0.90 -9.17
CA THR A 162 31.61 0.65 -8.88
C THR A 162 32.08 -0.63 -9.56
N PHE A 163 31.30 -1.71 -9.43
CA PHE A 163 31.59 -2.98 -10.09
C PHE A 163 31.66 -2.83 -11.62
N LYS A 164 30.69 -2.15 -12.22
CA LYS A 164 30.67 -1.86 -13.67
C LYS A 164 31.91 -1.09 -14.11
N ALA A 165 32.37 -0.11 -13.31
CA ALA A 165 33.60 0.63 -13.60
C ALA A 165 34.85 -0.26 -13.55
N HIS A 166 34.92 -1.22 -12.61
CA HIS A 166 36.02 -2.19 -12.56
C HIS A 166 36.00 -3.12 -13.77
N LEU A 167 34.83 -3.63 -14.15
CA LEU A 167 34.66 -4.50 -15.31
C LEU A 167 35.09 -3.81 -16.60
N ASN A 168 34.68 -2.54 -16.79
CA ASN A 168 35.11 -1.73 -17.93
C ASN A 168 36.65 -1.56 -17.97
N LYS A 169 37.30 -1.32 -16.83
CA LYS A 169 38.77 -1.22 -16.77
C LYS A 169 39.45 -2.52 -17.17
N ILE A 170 38.96 -3.66 -16.68
CA ILE A 170 39.50 -4.98 -17.05
C ILE A 170 39.37 -5.19 -18.57
N GLN A 171 38.21 -4.85 -19.13
CA GLN A 171 37.96 -4.97 -20.57
C GLN A 171 38.88 -4.07 -21.40
N GLU A 172 39.15 -2.84 -20.95
CA GLU A 172 40.14 -1.94 -21.58
C GLU A 172 41.55 -2.54 -21.55
N HIS A 173 41.98 -3.08 -20.41
CA HIS A 173 43.29 -3.73 -20.29
C HIS A 173 43.44 -4.94 -21.22
N LEU A 174 42.41 -5.79 -21.32
CA LEU A 174 42.39 -6.93 -22.24
C LEU A 174 42.46 -6.50 -23.71
N ASN A 175 41.68 -5.49 -24.09
CA ASN A 175 41.69 -4.94 -25.45
C ASN A 175 43.04 -4.31 -25.83
N ASN A 176 43.73 -3.69 -24.89
CA ASN A 176 45.05 -3.10 -25.12
C ASN A 176 46.16 -4.17 -25.19
N SER A 177 46.08 -5.23 -24.39
CA SER A 177 47.02 -6.38 -24.46
C SER A 177 46.95 -7.09 -25.81
N ASN A 178 45.74 -7.25 -26.36
CA ASN A 178 45.52 -7.86 -27.67
C ASN A 178 46.03 -6.99 -28.84
N LYS A 179 46.10 -5.66 -28.66
CA LYS A 179 46.66 -4.74 -29.66
C LYS A 179 48.19 -4.67 -29.64
N SER A 180 48.84 -4.97 -28.51
CA SER A 180 50.30 -4.94 -28.39
C SER A 180 50.99 -6.23 -28.84
N SER A 181 50.23 -7.25 -29.25
CA SER A 181 50.71 -8.57 -29.68
C SER A 181 50.57 -8.82 -31.19
N VAL A 182 50.28 -7.77 -31.98
CA VAL A 182 50.28 -7.74 -33.46
C VAL A 182 51.39 -6.82 -33.92
#